data_AF-B9XL38-F1
#
_entry.id   AF-B9XL38-F1
#
_cell.length_a   1.000
_cell.length_b   1.000
_cell.length_c   1.000
_cell.angle_alpha   90.00
_cell.angle_beta   90.00
_cell.angle_gamma   90.00
#
_symmetry.space_group_name_H-M   'P 1'
#
loop_
_entity.id
_entity.type
_entity.pdbx_description
1 polymer ?
#
loop_
_entity_poly.entity_id
_entity_poly.type
_entity_poly.pdbx_seq_one_letter_code
_entity_poly.pdbx_strand_id
1 'polypeptide(L)'
;MLDYYSTIMNSSFALFEKIISGGQTGADRAALDFALAHGIPHGGWCPRGRLAEDGPLGSQYQLTEIPSADSAQRTEWNVRDSDATVIFSLNSELSGGTLKTLEFTQSHGKPLLHILRSEPNPSQSLASFIQHHRAKSLNIAGPRESEEPGIGIFVRNALEKLFLQGRPA
;
A
#
# COMPACT_ATOMS: atom_id res chain seq x y z
N MET A 1 34.36 -1.72 -14.14
CA MET A 1 33.77 -0.45 -14.64
C MET A 1 32.25 -0.55 -14.80
N LEU A 2 31.69 -1.72 -15.16
CA LEU A 2 30.23 -1.94 -15.21
C LEU A 2 29.54 -1.95 -13.83
N ASP A 3 30.20 -2.46 -12.78
CA ASP A 3 29.60 -2.56 -11.44
C ASP A 3 29.49 -1.23 -10.68
N TYR A 4 30.30 -0.23 -11.07
CA TYR A 4 30.26 1.10 -10.46
C TYR A 4 29.05 1.90 -10.98
N TYR A 5 28.71 1.75 -12.27
CA TYR A 5 27.52 2.38 -12.84
C TYR A 5 26.21 1.71 -12.41
N SER A 6 26.18 0.38 -12.22
CA SER A 6 24.99 -0.29 -11.66
C SER A 6 24.72 0.12 -10.21
N THR A 7 25.78 0.30 -9.41
CA THR A 7 25.66 0.75 -8.02
C THR A 7 25.23 2.23 -7.92
N ILE A 8 25.70 3.09 -8.83
CA ILE A 8 25.34 4.53 -8.83
C ILE A 8 23.95 4.78 -9.43
N MET A 9 23.50 3.98 -10.41
CA MET A 9 22.08 4.02 -10.83
C MET A 9 21.13 3.39 -9.82
N ASN A 10 21.61 2.53 -8.92
CA ASN A 10 20.80 1.97 -7.82
C ASN A 10 20.69 2.87 -6.58
N SER A 11 21.37 4.03 -6.55
CA SER A 11 21.13 5.05 -5.52
C SER A 11 20.04 6.05 -5.93
N SER A 12 19.21 5.69 -6.92
CA SER A 12 18.05 6.46 -7.37
C SER A 12 17.03 6.56 -6.24
N PHE A 13 16.61 7.77 -5.92
CA PHE A 13 15.61 8.16 -4.93
C PHE A 13 14.31 7.34 -5.05
N ALA A 14 14.27 6.14 -4.47
CA ALA A 14 13.02 5.46 -4.21
C ALA A 14 12.26 6.35 -3.20
N LEU A 15 11.09 6.87 -3.60
CA LEU A 15 10.26 7.71 -2.72
C LEU A 15 9.95 7.00 -1.39
N PHE A 16 9.88 5.67 -1.41
CA PHE A 16 9.76 4.79 -0.26
C PHE A 16 10.60 3.53 -0.47
N GLU A 17 11.00 2.88 0.62
CA GLU A 17 11.83 1.67 0.64
C GLU A 17 10.99 0.39 0.64
N LYS A 18 9.73 0.44 1.14
CA LYS A 18 8.87 -0.75 1.28
C LYS A 18 7.37 -0.45 1.20
N ILE A 19 6.62 -1.32 0.53
CA ILE A 19 5.15 -1.36 0.60
C ILE A 19 4.69 -2.36 1.66
N ILE A 20 3.76 -1.92 2.50
CA ILE A 20 3.03 -2.75 3.45
C ILE A 20 1.56 -2.84 2.98
N SER A 21 0.98 -4.03 3.01
CA SER A 21 -0.43 -4.27 2.69
C SER A 21 -0.89 -5.59 3.29
N GLY A 22 -2.19 -5.75 3.56
CA GLY A 22 -2.71 -7.00 4.12
C GLY A 22 -3.21 -8.01 3.10
N GLY A 23 -3.06 -7.73 1.81
CA GLY A 23 -3.27 -8.69 0.73
C GLY A 23 -4.72 -8.97 0.34
N GLN A 24 -5.73 -8.30 0.91
CA GLN A 24 -7.11 -8.44 0.40
C GLN A 24 -7.19 -8.09 -1.10
N THR A 25 -8.22 -8.54 -1.82
CA THR A 25 -8.49 -8.05 -3.19
C THR A 25 -8.64 -6.52 -3.23
N GLY A 26 -8.65 -5.93 -4.42
CA GLY A 26 -8.80 -4.50 -4.58
C GLY A 26 -7.52 -3.74 -4.24
N ALA A 27 -7.61 -2.76 -3.34
CA ALA A 27 -6.51 -1.84 -3.05
C ALA A 27 -5.26 -2.54 -2.54
N ASP A 28 -5.44 -3.43 -1.56
CA ASP A 28 -4.36 -4.18 -0.92
C ASP A 28 -3.57 -5.01 -1.94
N ARG A 29 -4.27 -5.77 -2.80
CA ARG A 29 -3.65 -6.61 -3.82
C ARG A 29 -2.94 -5.78 -4.89
N ALA A 30 -3.56 -4.70 -5.35
CA ALA A 30 -2.97 -3.84 -6.36
C ALA A 30 -1.64 -3.22 -5.89
N ALA A 31 -1.53 -2.87 -4.61
CA ALA A 31 -0.28 -2.40 -4.01
C ALA A 31 0.81 -3.47 -4.03
N LEU A 32 0.47 -4.72 -3.67
CA LEU A 32 1.42 -5.83 -3.68
C LEU A 32 1.84 -6.23 -5.10
N ASP A 33 0.90 -6.28 -6.04
CA ASP A 33 1.16 -6.56 -7.45
C ASP A 33 2.09 -5.51 -8.06
N PHE A 34 1.86 -4.23 -7.75
CA PHE A 34 2.74 -3.14 -8.16
C PHE A 34 4.16 -3.33 -7.59
N ALA A 35 4.27 -3.64 -6.29
CA ALA A 35 5.57 -3.86 -5.67
C ALA A 35 6.33 -5.03 -6.30
N LEU A 36 5.63 -6.14 -6.57
CA LEU A 36 6.18 -7.31 -7.27
C LEU A 36 6.66 -6.96 -8.67
N ALA A 37 5.84 -6.25 -9.46
CA ALA A 37 6.15 -5.89 -10.84
C ALA A 37 7.41 -5.01 -10.97
N HIS A 38 7.68 -4.17 -9.97
CA HIS A 38 8.81 -3.24 -9.99
C HIS A 38 9.98 -3.66 -9.08
N GLY A 39 9.93 -4.86 -8.49
CA GLY A 39 10.99 -5.35 -7.61
C GLY A 39 11.15 -4.54 -6.31
N ILE A 40 10.10 -3.83 -5.90
CA ILE A 40 10.11 -3.04 -4.67
C ILE A 40 9.89 -3.99 -3.48
N PRO A 41 10.67 -3.88 -2.40
CA PRO A 41 10.41 -4.64 -1.18
C PRO A 41 8.96 -4.48 -0.73
N HIS A 42 8.29 -5.58 -0.43
CA HIS A 42 6.94 -5.55 0.11
C HIS A 42 6.77 -6.54 1.25
N GLY A 43 5.71 -6.37 2.01
CA GLY A 43 5.25 -7.33 2.99
C GLY A 43 4.01 -6.83 3.70
N GLY A 44 3.84 -7.28 4.94
CA GLY A 44 2.69 -6.93 5.77
C GLY A 44 2.10 -8.14 6.46
N TRP A 45 0.98 -7.90 7.12
CA TRP A 45 0.26 -8.84 7.95
C TRP A 45 -1.01 -9.29 7.25
N CYS A 46 -1.21 -10.60 7.15
CA CYS A 46 -2.42 -11.21 6.60
C CYS A 46 -3.08 -12.14 7.62
N PRO A 47 -4.40 -12.42 7.52
CA PRO A 47 -5.06 -13.35 8.43
C PRO A 47 -4.44 -14.75 8.39
N ARG A 48 -4.55 -15.49 9.49
CA ARG A 48 -4.19 -16.92 9.54
C ARG A 48 -4.88 -17.70 8.44
N GLY A 49 -4.15 -18.58 7.75
CA GLY A 49 -4.60 -19.27 6.53
C GLY A 49 -4.48 -18.41 5.28
N ARG A 50 -3.84 -17.23 5.39
CA ARG A 50 -3.65 -16.26 4.30
C ARG A 50 -4.98 -15.92 3.63
N LEU A 51 -6.03 -15.62 4.40
CA LEU A 51 -7.38 -15.46 3.85
C LEU A 51 -7.55 -14.15 3.08
N ALA A 52 -8.15 -14.22 1.89
CA ALA A 52 -8.73 -13.12 1.14
C ALA A 52 -10.11 -13.54 0.57
N GLU A 53 -10.88 -12.59 0.02
CA GLU A 53 -12.24 -12.89 -0.45
C GLU A 53 -12.29 -13.82 -1.67
N ASP A 54 -11.20 -13.87 -2.45
CA ASP A 54 -11.02 -14.71 -3.63
C ASP A 54 -10.27 -16.02 -3.33
N GLY A 55 -10.04 -16.32 -2.05
CA GLY A 55 -9.33 -17.50 -1.57
C GLY A 55 -7.97 -17.17 -0.95
N PRO A 56 -7.16 -18.20 -0.64
CA PRO A 56 -5.88 -18.00 0.02
C PRO A 56 -4.86 -17.21 -0.83
N LEU A 57 -4.11 -16.30 -0.19
CA LEU A 57 -3.07 -15.51 -0.85
C LEU A 57 -1.94 -16.42 -1.36
N GLY A 58 -1.55 -16.24 -2.61
CA GLY A 58 -0.41 -16.94 -3.21
C GLY A 58 0.90 -16.66 -2.48
N SER A 59 1.87 -17.59 -2.61
CA SER A 59 3.16 -17.54 -1.93
C SER A 59 4.11 -16.48 -2.47
N GLN A 60 3.80 -15.86 -3.61
CA GLN A 60 4.57 -14.74 -4.16
C GLN A 60 4.50 -13.48 -3.27
N TYR A 61 3.45 -13.36 -2.45
CA TYR A 61 3.28 -12.22 -1.54
C TYR A 61 3.99 -12.47 -0.22
N GLN A 62 5.00 -11.66 0.10
CA GLN A 62 5.86 -11.80 1.29
C GLN A 62 5.18 -11.31 2.58
N LEU A 63 4.01 -11.87 2.86
CA LEU A 63 3.15 -11.55 4.00
C LEU A 63 3.33 -12.55 5.14
N THR A 64 3.28 -12.03 6.36
CA THR A 64 3.33 -12.83 7.59
C THR A 64 1.91 -13.03 8.10
N GLU A 65 1.58 -14.26 8.48
CA GLU A 65 0.29 -14.56 9.10
C GLU A 65 0.24 -14.02 10.52
N ILE A 66 -0.84 -13.34 10.86
CA ILE A 66 -1.15 -13.04 12.26
C ILE A 66 -1.68 -14.29 12.96
N PRO A 67 -1.63 -14.34 14.31
CA PRO A 67 -2.10 -15.51 15.04
C PRO A 67 -3.60 -15.77 14.94
N SER A 68 -4.42 -14.93 14.28
CA SER A 68 -5.88 -15.09 14.18
C SER A 68 -6.39 -14.94 12.74
N ALA A 69 -7.62 -15.38 12.46
CA ALA A 69 -8.28 -15.16 11.18
C ALA A 69 -9.00 -13.79 11.11
N ASP A 70 -8.92 -12.97 12.18
CA ASP A 70 -9.62 -11.69 12.24
C ASP A 70 -8.91 -10.64 11.38
N SER A 71 -9.64 -10.08 10.43
CA SER A 71 -9.15 -9.02 9.56
C SER A 71 -8.88 -7.71 10.31
N ALA A 72 -9.50 -7.44 11.45
CA ALA A 72 -9.23 -6.23 12.21
C ALA A 72 -7.79 -6.21 12.74
N GLN A 73 -7.32 -7.33 13.30
CA GLN A 73 -5.98 -7.44 13.87
C GLN A 73 -4.88 -7.23 12.81
N ARG A 74 -5.05 -7.82 11.61
CA ARG A 74 -4.07 -7.60 10.53
C ARG A 74 -4.09 -6.15 10.04
N THR A 75 -5.26 -5.51 10.00
CA THR A 75 -5.37 -4.09 9.60
C THR A 75 -4.63 -3.20 10.59
N GLU A 76 -4.85 -3.41 11.89
CA GLU A 76 -4.15 -2.68 12.94
C GLU A 76 -2.63 -2.85 12.84
N TRP A 77 -2.15 -4.08 12.68
CA TRP A 77 -0.71 -4.34 12.66
C TRP A 77 -0.02 -3.76 11.42
N ASN A 78 -0.71 -3.74 10.27
CA ASN A 78 -0.21 -3.06 9.07
C ASN A 78 -0.09 -1.54 9.27
N VAL A 79 -1.00 -0.92 10.00
CA VAL A 79 -0.92 0.49 10.38
C VAL A 79 0.20 0.75 11.40
N ARG A 80 0.29 -0.10 12.43
CA ARG A 80 1.29 0.00 13.50
C ARG A 80 2.72 -0.11 12.95
N ASP A 81 2.94 -1.08 12.06
CA ASP A 81 4.27 -1.48 11.58
C ASP A 81 4.67 -0.81 10.25
N SER A 82 4.00 0.28 9.88
CA SER A 82 4.43 1.19 8.80
C SER A 82 4.73 2.59 9.32
N ASP A 83 5.48 3.37 8.56
CA ASP A 83 5.76 4.78 8.90
C ASP A 83 4.55 5.67 8.65
N ALA A 84 3.78 5.35 7.60
CA ALA A 84 2.57 6.06 7.22
C ALA A 84 1.56 5.13 6.56
N THR A 85 0.29 5.55 6.51
CA THR A 85 -0.79 4.84 5.83
C THR A 85 -1.43 5.72 4.75
N VAL A 86 -1.74 5.12 3.61
CA VAL A 86 -2.52 5.72 2.53
C VAL A 86 -3.74 4.87 2.28
N ILE A 87 -4.92 5.48 2.39
CA ILE A 87 -6.19 4.86 2.03
C ILE A 87 -6.58 5.35 0.64
N PHE A 88 -6.87 4.43 -0.27
CA PHE A 88 -7.53 4.74 -1.54
C PHE A 88 -9.01 4.34 -1.46
N SER A 89 -9.89 5.17 -2.02
CA SER A 89 -11.28 4.80 -2.26
C SER A 89 -11.84 5.47 -3.51
N LEU A 90 -12.89 4.89 -4.06
CA LEU A 90 -13.72 5.42 -5.13
C LEU A 90 -14.88 6.26 -4.57
N ASN A 91 -15.42 5.87 -3.41
CA ASN A 91 -16.48 6.61 -2.72
C ASN A 91 -15.94 7.36 -1.50
N SER A 92 -16.58 8.49 -1.15
CA SER A 92 -16.15 9.36 -0.05
C SER A 92 -16.40 8.76 1.32
N GLU A 93 -17.43 7.93 1.45
CA GLU A 93 -17.77 7.27 2.70
C GLU A 93 -16.93 6.01 2.87
N LEU A 94 -16.11 5.98 3.92
CA LEU A 94 -15.33 4.80 4.29
C LEU A 94 -16.19 3.87 5.16
N SER A 95 -16.14 2.58 4.87
CA SER A 95 -16.85 1.55 5.64
C SER A 95 -15.97 0.33 5.88
N GLY A 96 -16.48 -0.60 6.71
CA GLY A 96 -15.86 -1.91 6.93
C GLY A 96 -14.39 -1.85 7.35
N GLY A 97 -13.56 -2.67 6.69
CA GLY A 97 -12.11 -2.73 6.97
C GLY A 97 -11.38 -1.42 6.69
N THR A 98 -11.84 -0.64 5.72
CA THR A 98 -11.23 0.66 5.36
C THR A 98 -11.46 1.72 6.43
N LEU A 99 -12.67 1.75 7.02
CA LEU A 99 -12.95 2.62 8.17
C LEU A 99 -12.09 2.24 9.38
N LYS A 100 -11.92 0.93 9.65
CA LYS A 100 -11.01 0.47 10.70
C LYS A 100 -9.57 0.92 10.47
N THR A 101 -9.08 0.95 9.22
CA THR A 101 -7.76 1.50 8.91
C THR A 101 -7.64 2.96 9.36
N LEU A 102 -8.64 3.80 9.06
CA LEU A 102 -8.69 5.19 9.50
C LEU A 102 -8.64 5.29 11.04
N GLU A 103 -9.50 4.53 11.72
CA GLU A 103 -9.58 4.49 13.19
C GLU A 103 -8.25 4.06 13.82
N PHE A 104 -7.62 2.99 13.31
CA PHE A 104 -6.33 2.53 13.83
C PHE A 104 -5.24 3.55 13.59
N THR A 105 -5.23 4.22 12.44
CA THR A 105 -4.24 5.24 12.12
C THR A 105 -4.32 6.41 13.11
N GLN A 106 -5.54 6.83 13.46
CA GLN A 106 -5.78 7.82 14.52
C GLN A 106 -5.32 7.33 15.89
N SER A 107 -5.70 6.10 16.28
CA SER A 107 -5.36 5.54 17.60
C SER A 107 -3.86 5.37 17.83
N HIS A 108 -3.10 5.03 16.77
CA HIS A 108 -1.65 4.86 16.82
C HIS A 108 -0.86 6.15 16.55
N GLY A 109 -1.56 7.27 16.29
CA GLY A 109 -0.92 8.55 15.98
C GLY A 109 -0.08 8.50 14.70
N LYS A 110 -0.45 7.65 13.74
CA LYS A 110 0.29 7.45 12.49
C LYS A 110 -0.16 8.48 11.44
N PRO A 111 0.74 8.95 10.57
CA PRO A 111 0.36 9.78 9.42
C PRO A 111 -0.63 9.04 8.50
N LEU A 112 -1.67 9.76 8.08
CA LEU A 112 -2.68 9.26 7.15
C LEU A 112 -2.85 10.19 5.96
N LEU A 113 -2.94 9.63 4.76
CA LEU A 113 -3.50 10.29 3.59
C LEU A 113 -4.68 9.47 3.07
N HIS A 114 -5.82 10.12 2.86
CA HIS A 114 -6.96 9.52 2.14
C HIS A 114 -7.03 10.11 0.74
N ILE A 115 -6.85 9.26 -0.27
CA ILE A 115 -6.95 9.61 -1.69
C ILE A 115 -8.27 9.05 -2.23
N LEU A 116 -9.23 9.96 -2.42
CA LEU A 116 -10.50 9.67 -3.09
C LEU A 116 -10.32 9.72 -4.61
N ARG A 117 -11.11 8.97 -5.39
CA ARG A 117 -11.10 9.02 -6.88
C ARG A 117 -11.23 10.42 -7.47
N SER A 118 -11.90 11.34 -6.78
CA SER A 118 -12.04 12.73 -7.19
C SER A 118 -10.77 13.58 -6.98
N GLU A 119 -9.74 13.05 -6.31
CA GLU A 119 -8.44 13.71 -6.18
C GLU A 119 -7.85 13.95 -7.58
N PRO A 120 -7.65 15.22 -7.98
CA PRO A 120 -7.18 15.54 -9.33
C PRO A 120 -5.79 14.99 -9.63
N ASN A 121 -4.88 14.93 -8.64
CA ASN A 121 -3.51 14.47 -8.83
C ASN A 121 -3.07 13.46 -7.75
N PRO A 122 -3.60 12.22 -7.75
CA PRO A 122 -3.34 11.21 -6.72
C PRO A 122 -1.85 10.95 -6.49
N SER A 123 -1.09 10.86 -7.57
CA SER A 123 0.36 10.62 -7.56
C SER A 123 1.11 11.75 -6.88
N GLN A 124 0.74 13.00 -7.16
CA GLN A 124 1.41 14.18 -6.60
C GLN A 124 1.09 14.32 -5.11
N SER A 125 -0.17 14.12 -4.72
CA SER A 125 -0.58 14.11 -3.32
C SER A 125 0.17 13.03 -2.54
N LEU A 126 0.28 11.84 -3.12
CA LEU A 126 1.04 10.74 -2.54
C LEU A 126 2.54 11.07 -2.41
N ALA A 127 3.19 11.57 -3.46
CA ALA A 127 4.59 11.99 -3.43
C ALA A 127 4.85 13.02 -2.32
N SER A 128 4.00 14.05 -2.25
CA SER A 128 4.12 15.14 -1.28
C SER A 128 3.96 14.63 0.15
N PHE A 129 3.01 13.73 0.38
CA PHE A 129 2.79 13.10 1.68
C PHE A 129 3.99 12.25 2.13
N ILE A 130 4.52 11.41 1.23
CA ILE A 130 5.69 10.57 1.52
C ILE A 130 6.90 11.44 1.88
N GLN A 131 7.17 12.50 1.11
CA GLN A 131 8.28 13.42 1.36
C GLN A 131 8.12 14.20 2.67
N HIS A 132 6.91 14.71 2.93
CA HIS A 132 6.62 15.48 4.15
C HIS A 132 6.85 14.65 5.41
N HIS A 133 6.39 13.40 5.42
CA HIS A 133 6.55 12.50 6.57
C HIS A 133 7.84 11.68 6.57
N ARG A 134 8.65 11.76 5.50
CA ARG A 134 9.85 10.93 5.28
C ARG A 134 9.56 9.44 5.47
N ALA A 135 8.39 8.99 4.99
CA ALA A 135 7.92 7.63 5.17
C ALA A 135 8.75 6.66 4.32
N LYS A 136 9.50 5.75 4.96
CA LYS A 136 10.28 4.71 4.27
C LYS A 136 9.41 3.49 3.99
N SER A 137 8.47 3.18 4.87
CA SER A 137 7.50 2.10 4.74
C SER A 137 6.08 2.67 4.64
N LEU A 138 5.37 2.31 3.58
CA LEU A 138 4.04 2.82 3.28
C LEU A 138 3.01 1.70 3.34
N ASN A 139 2.08 1.77 4.29
CA ASN A 139 0.90 0.92 4.30
C ASN A 139 -0.10 1.45 3.27
N ILE A 140 -0.46 0.64 2.27
CA ILE A 140 -1.47 0.98 1.28
C ILE A 140 -2.70 0.11 1.56
N ALA A 141 -3.82 0.78 1.78
CA ALA A 141 -5.09 0.15 2.14
C ALA A 141 -6.25 0.71 1.32
N GLY A 142 -7.36 0.00 1.35
CA GLY A 142 -8.62 0.41 0.74
C GLY A 142 -9.63 -0.74 0.74
N PRO A 143 -10.80 -0.50 0.13
CA PRO A 143 -11.84 -1.52 0.05
C PRO A 143 -11.40 -2.69 -0.82
N ARG A 144 -12.08 -3.82 -0.59
CA ARG A 144 -11.95 -5.02 -1.43
C ARG A 144 -12.61 -4.80 -2.79
N GLU A 145 -12.20 -5.58 -3.78
CA GLU A 145 -12.67 -5.39 -5.16
C GLU A 145 -14.20 -5.54 -5.27
N SER A 146 -14.80 -6.43 -4.49
CA SER A 146 -16.26 -6.61 -4.44
C SER A 146 -17.03 -5.42 -3.84
N GLU A 147 -16.40 -4.58 -3.03
CA GLU A 147 -17.03 -3.39 -2.42
C GLU A 147 -16.93 -2.17 -3.32
N GLU A 148 -15.78 -1.98 -3.97
CA GLU A 148 -15.57 -0.88 -4.92
C GLU A 148 -14.87 -1.36 -6.19
N PRO A 149 -15.63 -1.95 -7.14
CA PRO A 149 -15.07 -2.46 -8.38
C PRO A 149 -14.26 -1.40 -9.15
N GLY A 150 -13.02 -1.75 -9.50
CA GLY A 150 -12.05 -0.86 -10.14
C GLY A 150 -11.09 -0.17 -9.17
N ILE A 151 -11.22 -0.38 -7.85
CA ILE A 151 -10.30 0.21 -6.87
C ILE A 151 -8.85 -0.23 -7.10
N GLY A 152 -8.62 -1.50 -7.46
CA GLY A 152 -7.28 -1.99 -7.77
C GLY A 152 -6.63 -1.26 -8.96
N ILE A 153 -7.42 -0.93 -9.99
CA ILE A 153 -6.95 -0.16 -11.15
C ILE A 153 -6.57 1.26 -10.73
N PHE A 154 -7.38 1.88 -9.87
CA PHE A 154 -7.11 3.22 -9.37
C PHE A 154 -5.80 3.29 -8.59
N VAL A 155 -5.59 2.36 -7.64
CA VAL A 155 -4.35 2.24 -6.87
C VAL A 155 -3.15 2.04 -7.79
N ARG A 156 -3.22 1.07 -8.71
CA ARG A 156 -2.12 0.78 -9.64
C ARG A 156 -1.77 2.01 -10.48
N ASN A 157 -2.76 2.70 -11.05
CA ASN A 157 -2.51 3.90 -11.86
C ASN A 157 -1.85 5.04 -11.06
N ALA A 158 -2.24 5.24 -9.80
CA ALA A 158 -1.63 6.24 -8.95
C ALA A 158 -0.15 5.92 -8.67
N LEU A 159 0.15 4.65 -8.35
CA LEU A 159 1.50 4.16 -8.07
C LEU A 159 2.41 4.14 -9.31
N GLU A 160 1.91 3.72 -10.47
CA GLU A 160 2.68 3.74 -11.73
C GLU A 160 3.09 5.16 -12.11
N LYS A 161 2.16 6.11 -12.03
CA LYS A 161 2.46 7.52 -12.28
C LYS A 161 3.49 8.08 -11.30
N LEU A 162 3.36 7.75 -10.01
CA LEU A 162 4.34 8.13 -8.99
C LEU A 162 5.73 7.58 -9.33
N PHE A 163 5.80 6.32 -9.72
CA PHE A 163 7.06 5.64 -10.00
C PHE A 163 7.75 6.18 -11.26
N LEU A 164 6.97 6.49 -12.31
CA LEU A 164 7.50 7.11 -13.52
C LEU A 164 8.03 8.53 -13.27
N GLN A 165 7.40 9.30 -12.39
CA GLN A 165 7.86 10.64 -11.99
C GLN A 165 9.19 10.61 -11.23
N GLY A 166 9.53 9.50 -10.59
CA GLY A 166 10.78 9.32 -9.84
C GLY A 166 11.98 8.86 -10.66
N ARG A 167 11.80 8.53 -11.95
CA ARG A 167 12.91 8.09 -12.83
C ARG A 167 13.60 9.30 -13.47
N PRO A 168 14.95 9.40 -13.43
CA PRO A 168 15.66 10.36 -14.26
C PRO A 168 15.42 10.05 -15.74
N ALA A 169 15.33 11.11 -16.55
CA ALA A 169 15.19 11.04 -18.01
C ALA A 169 16.41 10.40 -18.69
#